data_AF-A0AAN0K6Y1-F1
#
_entry.id   AF-A0AAN0K6Y1-F1
#
_cell.length_a   1.000
_cell.length_b   1.000
_cell.length_c   1.000
_cell.angle_alpha   90.00
_cell.angle_beta   90.00
_cell.angle_gamma   90.00
#
_symmetry.space_group_name_H-M   'P 1'
#
loop_
_entity.id
_entity.type
_entity.pdbx_description
1 polymer ?
#
loop_
_entity_poly.entity_id
_entity_poly.type
_entity_poly.pdbx_seq_one_letter_code
_entity_poly.pdbx_strand_id
1 'polypeptide(L)'
;MTTQIICIPVADDGQVGHSWGKARTLAVATVQDGTITSWHTQTVDWDVSKAQGTEGAHHARVARFIKDNAVTDVLARHMGDDMQNMLTKLGARVHQGAAGDARAAVTSL
;
A
#
# COMPACT_ATOMS: atom_id res chain seq x y z
N MET A 1 -16.99 13.84 -8.67
CA MET A 1 -15.70 13.24 -9.07
C MET A 1 -15.00 12.80 -7.81
N THR A 2 -14.88 11.50 -7.60
CA THR A 2 -14.11 10.94 -6.48
C THR A 2 -12.68 10.70 -6.95
N THR A 3 -11.71 11.26 -6.23
CA THR A 3 -10.30 10.99 -6.46
C THR A 3 -9.76 10.22 -5.27
N GLN A 4 -9.09 9.11 -5.55
CA GLN A 4 -8.47 8.23 -4.56
C GLN A 4 -6.98 8.10 -4.88
N ILE A 5 -6.15 8.09 -3.84
CA ILE A 5 -4.73 7.74 -3.96
C ILE A 5 -4.55 6.38 -3.28
N ILE A 6 -4.44 5.34 -4.08
CA ILE A 6 -4.46 3.95 -3.64
C ILE A 6 -3.03 3.41 -3.63
N CYS A 7 -2.59 2.88 -2.50
CA CYS A 7 -1.29 2.23 -2.34
C CYS A 7 -1.44 0.72 -2.27
N ILE A 8 -0.65 -0.01 -3.04
CA ILE A 8 -0.70 -1.48 -3.11
C ILE A 8 0.71 -2.08 -3.25
N PRO A 9 1.05 -3.17 -2.53
CA PRO A 9 2.26 -3.94 -2.81
C PRO A 9 2.19 -4.59 -4.18
N VAL A 10 3.30 -4.56 -4.91
CA VAL A 10 3.38 -5.19 -6.25
C VAL A 10 4.57 -6.13 -6.32
N ALA A 11 4.35 -7.29 -6.93
CA ALA A 11 5.39 -8.24 -7.30
C ALA A 11 5.99 -7.88 -8.67
N ASP A 12 7.14 -8.48 -9.00
CA ASP A 12 7.87 -8.21 -10.24
C ASP A 12 7.08 -8.58 -11.51
N ASP A 13 6.13 -9.50 -11.40
CA ASP A 13 5.21 -9.92 -12.46
C ASP A 13 3.94 -9.07 -12.56
N GLY A 14 3.84 -7.98 -11.79
CA GLY A 14 2.68 -7.08 -11.77
C GLY A 14 1.50 -7.56 -10.93
N GLN A 15 1.63 -8.72 -10.26
CA GLN A 15 0.60 -9.22 -9.34
C GLN A 15 0.61 -8.44 -8.02
N VAL A 16 -0.47 -8.55 -7.26
CA VAL A 16 -0.54 -8.06 -5.88
C VAL A 16 0.53 -8.75 -5.04
N GLY A 17 1.40 -7.95 -4.43
CA GLY A 17 2.46 -8.42 -3.53
C GLY A 17 1.89 -9.10 -2.29
N HIS A 18 2.56 -10.17 -1.85
CA HIS A 18 2.03 -11.04 -0.80
C HIS A 18 1.96 -10.38 0.59
N SER A 19 2.93 -9.55 0.95
CA SER A 19 3.07 -9.00 2.30
C SER A 19 3.20 -7.48 2.29
N TRP A 20 2.28 -6.79 2.97
CA TRP A 20 2.37 -5.33 3.17
C TRP A 20 3.61 -4.95 3.98
N GLY A 21 3.77 -5.51 5.19
CA GLY A 21 4.87 -5.13 6.10
C GLY A 21 6.27 -5.55 5.65
N LYS A 22 6.38 -6.38 4.60
CA LYS A 22 7.64 -6.80 3.97
C LYS A 22 7.67 -6.47 2.48
N ALA A 23 6.86 -5.51 2.03
CA ALA A 23 6.83 -5.13 0.63
C ALA A 23 8.22 -4.65 0.18
N ARG A 24 8.65 -5.10 -1.00
CA ARG A 24 9.86 -4.57 -1.65
C ARG A 24 9.53 -3.38 -2.54
N THR A 25 8.40 -3.47 -3.25
CA THR A 25 7.89 -2.44 -4.13
C THR A 25 6.43 -2.14 -3.80
N LEU A 26 6.09 -0.85 -3.75
CA LEU A 26 4.72 -0.36 -3.67
C LEU A 26 4.37 0.37 -4.96
N ALA A 27 3.16 0.19 -5.45
CA ALA A 27 2.57 1.09 -6.41
C ALA A 27 1.66 2.10 -5.71
N VAL A 28 1.70 3.34 -6.17
CA VAL A 28 0.75 4.40 -5.79
C VAL A 28 0.01 4.81 -7.05
N ALA A 29 -1.30 4.62 -7.02
CA ALA A 29 -2.20 4.88 -8.13
C ALA A 29 -3.12 6.05 -7.80
N THR A 30 -3.25 6.98 -8.74
CA THR A 30 -4.34 7.97 -8.71
C THR A 30 -5.51 7.38 -9.49
N VAL A 31 -6.65 7.25 -8.82
CA VAL A 31 -7.90 6.75 -9.42
C VAL A 31 -8.94 7.86 -9.40
N GLN A 32 -9.47 8.18 -10.58
CA GLN A 32 -10.54 9.14 -10.76
C GLN A 32 -11.74 8.42 -11.36
N ASP A 33 -12.85 8.44 -10.61
CA ASP A 33 -14.11 7.80 -11.02
C ASP A 33 -13.92 6.35 -11.54
N GLY A 34 -13.13 5.56 -10.81
CA GLY A 34 -12.83 4.14 -11.13
C GLY A 34 -11.72 3.91 -12.16
N THR A 35 -11.15 4.97 -12.75
CA THR A 35 -10.09 4.85 -13.76
C THR A 35 -8.73 5.26 -13.19
N ILE A 36 -7.70 4.43 -13.39
CA ILE A 36 -6.32 4.79 -13.05
C ILE A 36 -5.84 5.88 -14.02
N THR A 37 -5.57 7.07 -13.50
CA THR A 37 -5.03 8.20 -14.28
C THR A 37 -3.54 8.41 -14.06
N SER A 38 -2.98 7.84 -13.00
CA SER A 38 -1.54 7.80 -12.74
C SER A 38 -1.17 6.52 -12.01
N TRP A 39 0.02 5.99 -12.33
CA TRP A 39 0.60 4.82 -11.67
C TRP A 39 2.11 5.00 -11.59
N HIS A 40 2.64 4.99 -10.38
CA HIS A 40 4.09 4.93 -10.18
C HIS A 40 4.44 3.89 -9.14
N THR A 41 5.61 3.27 -9.32
CA THR A 41 6.15 2.27 -8.42
C THR A 41 7.34 2.83 -7.67
N GLN A 42 7.43 2.54 -6.38
CA GLN A 42 8.55 2.92 -5.54
C GLN A 42 9.10 1.69 -4.82
N THR A 43 10.40 1.49 -4.94
CA THR A 43 11.14 0.52 -4.11
C THR A 43 11.22 1.05 -2.68
N VAL A 44 10.83 0.22 -1.73
CA VAL A 44 10.81 0.54 -0.30
C VAL A 44 11.61 -0.43 0.57
N ASP A 45 11.92 -1.63 0.07
CA ASP A 45 12.72 -2.68 0.74
C ASP A 45 12.37 -2.85 2.23
N TRP A 46 11.07 -2.96 2.52
CA TRP A 46 10.59 -3.11 3.89
C TRP A 46 10.90 -4.49 4.46
N ASP A 47 11.09 -5.51 3.64
CA ASP A 47 11.64 -6.80 4.06
C ASP A 47 12.99 -6.66 4.77
N VAL A 48 13.92 -5.88 4.20
CA VAL A 48 15.25 -5.62 4.75
C VAL A 48 15.16 -4.69 5.95
N SER A 49 14.54 -3.52 5.77
CA SER A 49 14.53 -2.50 6.83
C SER A 49 13.72 -2.94 8.07
N LYS A 50 12.69 -3.78 7.90
CA LYS A 50 11.96 -4.37 9.02
C LYS A 50 12.83 -5.34 9.80
N ALA A 51 13.61 -6.17 9.12
CA ALA A 51 14.52 -7.12 9.77
C ALA A 51 15.65 -6.43 10.55
N GLN A 52 16.07 -5.24 10.11
CA GLN A 52 17.18 -4.49 10.72
C GLN A 52 16.75 -3.51 11.82
N GLY A 53 15.44 -3.30 12.02
CA GLY A 53 14.91 -2.28 12.90
C GLY A 53 13.92 -2.82 13.92
N THR A 54 13.39 -1.92 14.75
CA THR A 54 12.27 -2.23 15.65
C THR A 54 10.95 -2.16 14.88
N GLU A 55 9.91 -2.85 15.38
CA GLU A 55 8.56 -2.73 14.83
C GLU A 55 8.06 -1.27 14.83
N GLY A 56 8.36 -0.52 15.90
CA GLY A 56 8.01 0.91 15.98
C GLY A 56 8.68 1.76 14.90
N ALA A 57 9.97 1.51 14.62
CA ALA A 57 10.68 2.20 13.55
C ALA A 57 10.12 1.83 12.17
N HIS A 58 9.71 0.58 11.97
CA HIS A 58 9.04 0.16 10.75
C HIS A 58 7.69 0.87 10.58
N HIS A 59 6.84 0.90 11.61
CA HIS A 59 5.55 1.61 11.56
C HIS A 59 5.72 3.10 11.27
N ALA A 60 6.74 3.75 11.83
CA ALA A 60 7.04 5.16 11.54
C ALA A 60 7.42 5.39 10.07
N ARG A 61 8.18 4.47 9.45
CA ARG A 61 8.49 4.52 8.01
C ARG A 61 7.25 4.37 7.14
N VAL A 62 6.39 3.40 7.47
CA VAL A 62 5.11 3.22 6.75
C VAL A 62 4.25 4.47 6.88
N ALA A 63 4.07 4.99 8.10
CA ALA A 63 3.29 6.19 8.36
C ALA A 63 3.79 7.39 7.55
N ARG A 64 5.12 7.56 7.46
CA ARG A 64 5.73 8.60 6.64
C ARG A 64 5.44 8.40 5.16
N PHE A 65 5.62 7.19 4.62
CA PHE A 65 5.34 6.89 3.22
C PHE A 65 3.89 7.25 2.83
N ILE A 66 2.92 6.89 3.67
CA ILE A 66 1.51 7.17 3.46
C ILE A 66 1.24 8.67 3.40
N LYS A 67 1.82 9.44 4.34
CA LYS A 67 1.69 10.91 4.38
C LYS A 67 2.36 11.59 3.19
N ASP A 68 3.61 11.21 2.89
CA ASP A 68 4.43 11.82 1.83
C ASP A 68 3.78 11.62 0.45
N ASN A 69 3.01 10.53 0.27
CA ASN A 69 2.27 10.23 -0.96
C ASN A 69 0.78 10.61 -0.92
N ALA A 70 0.29 11.22 0.17
CA ALA A 70 -1.13 11.55 0.37
C ALA A 70 -2.09 10.36 0.13
N VAL A 71 -1.67 9.16 0.53
CA VAL A 71 -2.44 7.93 0.31
C VAL A 71 -3.74 7.97 1.11
N THR A 72 -4.86 7.77 0.41
CA THR A 72 -6.21 7.73 1.00
C THR A 72 -6.67 6.30 1.28
N ASP A 73 -6.14 5.34 0.51
CA ASP A 73 -6.56 3.94 0.55
C ASP A 73 -5.34 3.02 0.46
N VAL A 74 -5.30 2.02 1.31
CA VAL A 74 -4.29 0.96 1.27
C VAL A 74 -4.99 -0.33 0.90
N LEU A 75 -4.56 -0.93 -0.21
CA LEU A 75 -5.01 -2.22 -0.67
C LEU A 75 -3.89 -3.24 -0.44
N ALA A 76 -4.19 -4.34 0.22
CA ALA A 76 -3.21 -5.39 0.49
C ALA A 76 -3.86 -6.77 0.45
N ARG A 77 -3.05 -7.81 0.25
CA ARG A 77 -3.51 -9.18 0.48
C ARG A 77 -3.80 -9.42 1.97
N HIS A 78 -2.84 -9.06 2.82
CA HIS A 78 -2.94 -9.19 4.27
C HIS A 78 -1.97 -8.22 4.98
N MET A 79 -2.38 -7.74 6.15
CA MET A 79 -1.53 -7.06 7.14
C MET A 79 -2.01 -7.36 8.56
N GLY A 80 -1.11 -7.28 9.55
CA GLY A 80 -1.49 -7.47 10.95
C GLY A 80 -2.26 -6.28 11.54
N ASP A 81 -3.00 -6.54 12.62
CA ASP A 81 -3.92 -5.59 13.24
C ASP A 81 -3.26 -4.29 13.69
N ASP A 82 -2.05 -4.34 14.25
CA ASP A 82 -1.33 -3.13 14.67
C ASP A 82 -1.04 -2.18 13.51
N MET A 83 -0.69 -2.74 12.34
CA MET A 83 -0.46 -1.97 11.13
C MET A 83 -1.77 -1.38 10.60
N GLN A 84 -2.83 -2.19 10.53
CA GLN A 84 -4.16 -1.73 10.10
C GLN A 84 -4.65 -0.60 11.00
N ASN A 85 -4.57 -0.75 12.32
CA ASN A 85 -4.98 0.26 13.29
C ASN A 85 -4.20 1.57 13.13
N MET A 86 -2.89 1.47 12.87
CA MET A 86 -2.05 2.64 12.62
C MET A 86 -2.48 3.38 11.35
N LEU A 87 -2.68 2.66 10.23
CA LEU A 87 -3.12 3.25 8.96
C LEU A 87 -4.49 3.92 9.07
N THR A 88 -5.45 3.26 9.73
CA THR A 88 -6.78 3.82 9.98
C THR A 88 -6.70 5.10 10.84
N LYS A 89 -5.84 5.14 11.86
CA LYS A 89 -5.61 6.36 12.66
C LYS A 89 -4.97 7.50 11.87
N LEU A 90 -4.26 7.19 10.78
CA LEU A 90 -3.75 8.19 9.84
C LEU A 90 -4.79 8.68 8.83
N GLY A 91 -6.00 8.11 8.85
CA GLY A 91 -7.09 8.46 7.95
C GLY A 91 -7.13 7.65 6.65
N ALA A 92 -6.26 6.65 6.49
CA ALA A 92 -6.31 5.77 5.33
C ALA A 92 -7.37 4.67 5.51
N ARG A 93 -8.15 4.40 4.46
CA ARG A 93 -9.04 3.24 4.41
C ARG A 93 -8.22 2.00 4.06
N VAL A 94 -8.40 0.90 4.79
CA VAL A 94 -7.61 -0.31 4.60
C VAL A 94 -8.49 -1.43 4.04
N HIS A 95 -8.08 -1.98 2.91
CA HIS A 95 -8.75 -3.06 2.20
C HIS A 95 -7.84 -4.28 2.15
N GLN A 96 -8.29 -5.39 2.72
CA GLN A 96 -7.53 -6.65 2.76
C GLN A 96 -8.15 -7.71 1.85
N GLY A 97 -7.40 -8.75 1.51
CA GLY A 97 -7.86 -9.84 0.64
C GLY A 97 -7.59 -9.63 -0.85
N ALA A 98 -6.84 -8.59 -1.23
CA ALA A 98 -6.47 -8.34 -2.62
C ALA A 98 -5.62 -9.47 -3.20
N ALA A 99 -5.87 -9.82 -4.46
CA ALA A 99 -5.15 -10.87 -5.19
C ALA A 99 -5.21 -10.61 -6.71
N GLY A 100 -4.41 -11.34 -7.47
CA GLY A 100 -4.38 -11.24 -8.93
C GLY A 100 -3.56 -10.05 -9.43
N ASP A 101 -3.94 -9.52 -10.61
CA ASP A 101 -3.30 -8.35 -11.21
C ASP A 101 -3.52 -7.10 -10.34
N ALA A 102 -2.43 -6.37 -10.05
CA ALA A 102 -2.49 -5.24 -9.13
C ALA A 102 -3.31 -4.06 -9.66
N ARG A 103 -3.32 -3.81 -10.97
CA ARG A 103 -4.11 -2.72 -11.56
C ARG A 103 -5.59 -3.06 -11.57
N ALA A 104 -5.92 -4.29 -11.93
CA ALA A 104 -7.30 -4.79 -11.87
C ALA A 104 -7.85 -4.70 -10.44
N ALA A 105 -7.06 -5.12 -9.45
CA ALA A 105 -7.43 -5.03 -8.03
C ALA A 105 -7.70 -3.58 -7.58
N VAL A 106 -6.86 -2.63 -8.02
CA VAL A 106 -7.05 -1.19 -7.75
C VAL A 106 -8.34 -0.65 -8.35
N THR A 107 -8.71 -1.06 -9.57
CA THR A 107 -9.95 -0.62 -10.23
C THR A 107 -11.22 -1.33 -9.75
N SER A 108 -11.09 -2.38 -8.95
CA SER A 108 -12.23 -3.13 -8.38
C SER A 108 -12.68 -2.68 -6.98
N LEU A 109 -12.03 -1.64 -6.44
CA LEU A 109 -12.39 -0.99 -5.18
C LEU A 109 -13.61 -0.08 -5.34
#